data_AF-A0A7W3VLY3-F1
#
_entry.id   AF-A0A7W3VLY3-F1
#
_cell.length_a   1.000
_cell.length_b   1.000
_cell.length_c   1.000
_cell.angle_alpha   90.00
_cell.angle_beta   90.00
_cell.angle_gamma   90.00
#
_symmetry.space_group_name_H-M   'P 1'
#
loop_
_entity.id
_entity.type
_entity.pdbx_description
1 polymer ?
#
loop_
_entity_poly.entity_id
_entity_poly.type
_entity_poly.pdbx_seq_one_letter_code
_entity_poly.pdbx_strand_id
1 'polypeptide(L)'
;MKKVLALLSGAIVLVACSSDDSSSSSVDPIFSQPYTELASLDELVGGKYAYVGNKIGDRKVGLVHETNECKTKDYLVAHRTGAVLDSLSYNNYGRNVSGNSETCMSIFEFPRIVRNMELKSSGQLKADVTDDYIEVTTRDIVDKDGNIEVEIIKTRKRKTHYPGTLEIGFQAGYLRIEDHLSNYKRLNGEKVYLYFKKM
;
A
#
# COMPACT_ATOMS: atom_id res chain seq x y z
N MET A 1 -75.73 7.22 19.16
CA MET A 1 -74.73 7.93 18.33
C MET A 1 -74.16 6.96 17.31
N LYS A 2 -74.16 7.35 16.03
CA LYS A 2 -73.61 6.60 14.90
C LYS A 2 -72.08 6.52 14.99
N LYS A 3 -71.50 5.40 14.52
CA LYS A 3 -70.31 5.24 13.63
C LYS A 3 -69.64 3.89 13.94
N VAL A 4 -69.77 2.86 13.08
CA VAL A 4 -68.97 2.56 11.86
C VAL A 4 -67.68 1.78 12.20
N LEU A 5 -67.61 0.53 11.68
CA LEU A 5 -66.49 -0.22 11.04
C LEU A 5 -65.05 -0.09 11.61
N ALA A 6 -64.13 -1.04 11.46
CA ALA A 6 -64.05 -2.29 10.70
C ALA A 6 -62.79 -3.05 11.13
N LEU A 7 -62.76 -4.34 10.81
CA LEU A 7 -61.55 -5.15 10.70
C LEU A 7 -60.50 -4.48 9.80
N LEU A 8 -59.22 -4.60 10.16
CA LEU A 8 -58.14 -4.64 9.18
C LEU A 8 -57.29 -5.89 9.41
N SER A 9 -57.53 -6.87 8.55
CA SER A 9 -56.66 -7.97 8.17
C SER A 9 -55.33 -7.44 7.64
N GLY A 10 -54.24 -7.71 8.35
CA GLY A 10 -52.89 -7.48 7.85
C GLY A 10 -52.53 -8.54 6.82
N ALA A 11 -52.56 -8.16 5.54
CA ALA A 11 -51.96 -8.93 4.47
C ALA A 11 -50.44 -8.88 4.61
N ILE A 12 -49.82 -10.03 4.90
CA ILE A 12 -48.38 -10.22 4.74
C ILE A 12 -48.13 -10.29 3.24
N VAL A 13 -47.67 -9.18 2.65
CA VAL A 13 -47.11 -9.21 1.30
C VAL A 13 -45.76 -9.90 1.39
N LEU A 14 -45.72 -11.16 0.98
CA LEU A 14 -44.50 -11.85 0.59
C LEU A 14 -43.93 -11.09 -0.62
N VAL A 15 -42.92 -10.25 -0.37
CA VAL A 15 -42.08 -9.73 -1.44
C VAL A 15 -41.25 -10.92 -1.93
N ALA A 16 -41.72 -11.53 -3.01
CA ALA A 16 -40.87 -12.36 -3.86
C ALA A 16 -39.77 -11.44 -4.41
N CYS A 17 -38.56 -11.57 -3.85
CA CYS A 17 -37.36 -11.05 -4.47
C CYS A 17 -37.13 -11.84 -5.76
N SER A 18 -37.62 -11.28 -6.86
CA SER A 18 -37.18 -11.60 -8.21
C SER A 18 -35.65 -11.53 -8.23
N SER A 19 -35.01 -12.65 -8.53
CA SER A 19 -33.58 -12.75 -8.79
C SER A 19 -33.28 -12.06 -10.12
N ASP A 20 -32.99 -10.75 -10.07
CA ASP A 20 -32.36 -10.04 -11.18
C ASP A 20 -30.84 -10.15 -11.07
N ASP A 21 -30.32 -11.24 -11.62
CA ASP A 21 -28.91 -11.43 -11.94
C ASP A 21 -28.51 -10.52 -13.12
N SER A 22 -28.21 -9.24 -12.88
CA SER A 22 -27.42 -8.41 -13.84
C SER A 22 -27.00 -7.01 -13.36
N SER A 23 -26.84 -6.75 -12.06
CA SER A 23 -26.20 -5.50 -11.61
C SER A 23 -24.84 -5.77 -10.96
N SER A 24 -23.77 -5.70 -11.75
CA SER A 24 -22.46 -5.43 -11.16
C SER A 24 -22.57 -4.09 -10.44
N SER A 25 -22.64 -4.09 -9.10
CA SER A 25 -22.88 -2.89 -8.31
C SER A 25 -21.95 -1.77 -8.78
N SER A 26 -22.47 -0.60 -9.17
CA SER A 26 -21.63 0.53 -9.63
C SER A 26 -20.70 1.05 -8.52
N VAL A 27 -21.03 0.75 -7.26
CA VAL A 27 -20.33 1.20 -6.06
C VAL A 27 -19.04 0.41 -5.83
N ASP A 28 -17.98 1.11 -5.47
CA ASP A 28 -16.70 0.52 -5.01
C ASP A 28 -16.86 0.02 -3.57
N PRO A 29 -16.78 -1.28 -3.29
CA PRO A 29 -17.06 -1.83 -1.97
C PRO A 29 -16.07 -1.41 -0.88
N ILE A 30 -14.88 -0.92 -1.25
CA ILE A 30 -13.84 -0.49 -0.30
C ILE A 30 -13.78 1.03 -0.24
N PHE A 31 -13.66 1.70 -1.38
CA PHE A 31 -13.50 3.16 -1.40
C PHE A 31 -14.77 3.92 -1.00
N SER A 32 -15.95 3.29 -1.12
CA SER A 32 -17.20 3.90 -0.64
C SER A 32 -17.39 3.83 0.87
N GLN A 33 -16.60 3.01 1.57
CA GLN A 33 -16.71 2.89 3.02
C GLN A 33 -16.16 4.14 3.70
N PRO A 34 -16.63 4.47 4.92
CA PRO A 34 -16.08 5.56 5.71
C PRO A 34 -14.57 5.44 5.85
N TYR A 35 -13.89 6.57 5.64
CA TYR A 35 -12.47 6.70 5.91
C TYR A 35 -12.27 7.21 7.33
N THR A 36 -11.42 6.53 8.09
CA THR A 36 -11.01 6.92 9.43
C THR A 36 -9.55 7.35 9.36
N GLU A 37 -9.29 8.62 9.60
CA GLU A 37 -7.94 9.17 9.66
C GLU A 37 -7.15 8.53 10.81
N LEU A 38 -5.85 8.29 10.58
CA LEU A 38 -4.96 7.79 11.62
C LEU A 38 -4.78 8.86 12.71
N ALA A 39 -5.24 8.62 13.93
CA ALA A 39 -5.18 9.62 15.00
C ALA A 39 -3.81 9.64 15.71
N SER A 40 -3.13 8.49 15.75
CA SER A 40 -1.80 8.34 16.33
C SER A 40 -1.01 7.25 15.60
N LEU A 41 0.33 7.36 15.58
CA LEU A 41 1.21 6.30 15.09
C LEU A 41 1.13 5.02 15.94
N ASP A 42 0.56 5.10 17.15
CA ASP A 42 0.32 3.95 18.02
C ASP A 42 -0.79 3.03 17.51
N GLU A 43 -1.69 3.52 16.65
CA GLU A 43 -2.72 2.70 16.01
C GLU A 43 -2.12 1.73 14.97
N LEU A 44 -0.88 1.97 14.52
CA LEU A 44 -0.17 1.08 13.61
C LEU A 44 0.51 -0.05 14.38
N VAL A 45 -0.16 -1.19 14.47
CA VAL A 45 0.38 -2.42 15.06
C VAL A 45 1.68 -2.85 14.36
N GLY A 46 2.71 -3.14 15.13
CA GLY A 46 3.99 -3.62 14.60
C GLY A 46 3.85 -4.91 13.77
N GLY A 47 4.74 -5.09 12.80
CA GLY A 47 4.84 -6.29 11.98
C GLY A 47 4.25 -6.15 10.58
N LYS A 48 3.94 -7.29 9.96
CA LYS A 48 3.63 -7.39 8.54
C LYS A 48 2.16 -7.07 8.23
N TYR A 49 1.95 -6.41 7.10
CA TYR A 49 0.67 -6.18 6.44
C TYR A 49 0.76 -6.64 4.98
N ALA A 50 -0.16 -7.50 4.55
CA ALA A 50 -0.25 -7.97 3.18
C ALA A 50 -0.87 -6.89 2.28
N TYR A 51 -0.31 -6.67 1.10
CA TYR A 51 -0.93 -5.81 0.10
C TYR A 51 -2.23 -6.43 -0.42
N VAL A 52 -3.27 -5.61 -0.53
CA VAL A 52 -4.62 -6.05 -0.93
C VAL A 52 -5.03 -5.46 -2.26
N GLY A 53 -4.53 -4.27 -2.60
CA GLY A 53 -4.91 -3.59 -3.83
C GLY A 53 -4.66 -2.09 -3.77
N ASN A 54 -5.06 -1.40 -4.83
CA ASN A 54 -4.87 0.04 -4.94
C ASN A 54 -6.05 0.75 -5.60
N LYS A 55 -6.26 2.01 -5.22
CA LYS A 55 -7.19 2.94 -5.84
C LYS A 55 -6.41 3.86 -6.78
N ILE A 56 -6.70 3.85 -8.07
CA ILE A 56 -6.08 4.73 -9.08
C ILE A 56 -7.19 5.53 -9.77
N GLY A 57 -7.10 6.86 -9.73
CA GLY A 57 -8.07 7.76 -10.37
C GLY A 57 -9.50 7.46 -9.94
N ASP A 58 -10.42 7.35 -10.90
CA ASP A 58 -11.83 7.01 -10.66
C ASP A 58 -12.14 5.51 -10.69
N ARG A 59 -11.14 4.67 -10.96
CA ARG A 59 -11.33 3.21 -11.01
C ARG A 59 -11.65 2.67 -9.63
N LYS A 60 -12.39 1.57 -9.54
CA LYS A 60 -12.59 0.87 -8.27
C LYS A 60 -11.26 0.38 -7.71
N VAL A 61 -11.18 0.14 -6.39
CA VAL A 61 -10.03 -0.51 -5.77
C VAL A 61 -9.77 -1.83 -6.49
N GLY A 62 -8.61 -1.91 -7.15
CA GLY A 62 -8.15 -3.10 -7.84
C GLY A 62 -7.61 -4.10 -6.82
N LEU A 63 -8.45 -5.02 -6.39
CA LEU A 63 -8.05 -6.10 -5.49
C LEU A 63 -7.06 -7.03 -6.20
N VAL A 64 -6.05 -7.47 -5.47
CA VAL A 64 -5.16 -8.52 -5.96
C VAL A 64 -5.94 -9.83 -6.00
N HIS A 65 -6.10 -10.37 -7.20
CA HIS A 65 -6.68 -11.69 -7.44
C HIS A 65 -5.57 -12.71 -7.74
N GLU A 66 -5.90 -14.01 -7.72
CA GLU A 66 -4.98 -15.13 -7.94
C GLU A 66 -4.17 -15.00 -9.25
N THR A 67 -4.67 -14.28 -10.24
CA THR A 67 -4.01 -14.03 -11.54
C THR A 67 -2.89 -12.99 -11.49
N ASN A 68 -2.79 -12.18 -10.43
CA ASN A 68 -1.76 -11.17 -10.22
C ASN A 68 -0.70 -11.69 -9.23
N GLU A 69 -0.16 -12.88 -9.51
CA GLU A 69 0.59 -13.72 -8.56
C GLU A 69 1.72 -12.96 -7.85
N CYS A 70 2.52 -12.16 -8.56
CA CYS A 70 3.61 -11.43 -7.92
C CYS A 70 3.15 -10.35 -6.95
N LYS A 71 2.01 -9.70 -7.22
CA LYS A 71 1.47 -8.67 -6.32
C LYS A 71 0.90 -9.24 -5.02
N THR A 72 0.55 -10.52 -4.99
CA THR A 72 0.20 -11.20 -3.73
C THR A 72 1.38 -11.28 -2.75
N LYS A 73 2.62 -11.12 -3.26
CA LYS A 73 3.84 -11.12 -2.45
C LYS A 73 4.19 -9.75 -1.92
N ASP A 74 3.53 -8.68 -2.36
CA ASP A 74 3.77 -7.32 -1.86
C ASP A 74 3.36 -7.20 -0.39
N TYR A 75 4.16 -6.51 0.41
CA TYR A 75 3.86 -6.29 1.82
C TYR A 75 4.48 -5.02 2.38
N LEU A 76 3.83 -4.48 3.40
CA LEU A 76 4.34 -3.42 4.25
C LEU A 76 4.74 -4.03 5.60
N VAL A 77 5.81 -3.53 6.21
CA VAL A 77 6.16 -3.84 7.60
C VAL A 77 6.22 -2.57 8.41
N ALA A 78 5.48 -2.53 9.51
CA ALA A 78 5.60 -1.50 10.54
C ALA A 78 6.69 -1.90 11.53
N HIS A 79 7.82 -1.19 11.51
CA HIS A 79 8.94 -1.42 12.41
C HIS A 79 8.77 -0.57 13.67
N ARG A 80 8.86 -1.21 14.84
CA ARG A 80 8.78 -0.53 16.13
C ARG A 80 10.01 -0.83 16.98
N THR A 81 10.50 0.19 17.69
CA THR A 81 11.49 0.08 18.76
C THR A 81 10.78 0.42 20.06
N GLY A 82 10.43 -0.63 20.81
CA GLY A 82 9.55 -0.49 21.97
C GLY A 82 8.18 0.08 21.56
N ALA A 83 7.77 1.17 22.20
CA ALA A 83 6.50 1.83 21.91
C ALA A 83 6.58 2.82 20.73
N VAL A 84 7.73 3.07 20.11
CA VAL A 84 7.86 4.04 19.02
C VAL A 84 7.78 3.34 17.67
N LEU A 85 7.01 3.91 16.72
CA LEU A 85 7.01 3.48 15.33
C LEU A 85 8.17 4.15 14.59
N ASP A 86 9.17 3.37 14.19
CA ASP A 86 10.41 3.91 13.60
C ASP A 86 10.26 4.16 12.10
N SER A 87 9.71 3.19 11.38
CA SER A 87 9.61 3.23 9.92
C SER A 87 8.56 2.27 9.38
N LEU A 88 8.14 2.51 8.14
CA LEU A 88 7.40 1.55 7.34
C LEU A 88 8.27 1.10 6.17
N SER A 89 8.44 -0.21 5.96
CA SER A 89 9.15 -0.73 4.79
C SER A 89 8.19 -1.42 3.84
N TYR A 90 8.16 -1.00 2.57
CA TYR A 90 7.35 -1.58 1.53
C TYR A 90 8.20 -2.42 0.57
N ASN A 91 7.81 -3.68 0.40
CA ASN A 91 8.39 -4.59 -0.58
C ASN A 91 7.40 -4.75 -1.73
N ASN A 92 7.87 -4.41 -2.94
CA ASN A 92 7.09 -4.42 -4.16
C ASN A 92 7.72 -5.42 -5.13
N TYR A 93 6.94 -6.39 -5.57
CA TYR A 93 7.37 -7.47 -6.44
C TYR A 93 6.81 -7.28 -7.84
N GLY A 94 7.63 -7.64 -8.82
CA GLY A 94 7.32 -7.62 -10.24
C GLY A 94 7.59 -8.97 -10.85
N ARG A 95 6.90 -9.24 -11.94
CA ARG A 95 7.19 -10.40 -12.80
C ARG A 95 8.55 -10.19 -13.45
N ASN A 96 9.43 -11.17 -13.31
CA ASN A 96 10.67 -11.28 -14.05
C ASN A 96 10.63 -12.53 -14.93
N VAL A 97 10.90 -12.37 -16.22
CA VAL A 97 10.93 -13.47 -17.19
C VAL A 97 12.38 -13.66 -17.62
N SER A 98 12.94 -14.82 -17.31
CA SER A 98 14.29 -15.20 -17.74
C SER A 98 14.21 -16.55 -18.46
N GLY A 99 14.45 -16.53 -19.77
CA GLY A 99 14.24 -17.70 -20.64
C GLY A 99 12.80 -18.20 -20.56
N ASN A 100 12.63 -19.49 -20.22
CA ASN A 100 11.33 -20.13 -20.06
C ASN A 100 10.80 -20.11 -18.61
N SER A 101 11.44 -19.36 -17.70
CA SER A 101 11.04 -19.28 -16.30
C SER A 101 10.44 -17.90 -15.98
N GLU A 102 9.30 -17.91 -15.30
CA GLU A 102 8.66 -16.73 -14.73
C GLU A 102 8.84 -16.77 -13.21
N THR A 103 9.38 -15.70 -12.64
CA THR A 103 9.57 -15.59 -11.19
C THR A 103 9.14 -14.21 -10.70
N CYS A 104 8.77 -14.12 -9.43
CA CYS A 104 8.46 -12.85 -8.79
C CYS A 104 9.69 -12.36 -8.05
N MET A 105 10.25 -11.24 -8.51
CA MET A 105 11.43 -10.63 -7.90
C MET A 105 11.07 -9.25 -7.33
N SER A 106 11.80 -8.84 -6.29
CA SER A 106 11.69 -7.47 -5.79
C SER A 106 12.04 -6.51 -6.91
N ILE A 107 11.21 -5.48 -7.09
CA ILE A 107 11.44 -4.40 -8.05
C ILE A 107 12.58 -3.51 -7.57
N PHE A 108 12.76 -3.41 -6.26
CA PHE A 108 13.80 -2.59 -5.64
C PHE A 108 14.91 -3.48 -5.08
N GLU A 109 16.17 -3.02 -5.17
CA GLU A 109 17.33 -3.71 -4.57
C GLU A 109 17.17 -3.80 -3.04
N PHE A 110 16.65 -2.74 -2.42
CA PHE A 110 16.25 -2.68 -1.01
C PHE A 110 14.79 -2.24 -0.91
N PRO A 111 14.06 -2.63 0.15
CA PRO A 111 12.69 -2.17 0.36
C PRO A 111 12.63 -0.64 0.37
N ARG A 112 11.55 -0.06 -0.17
CA ARG A 112 11.31 1.37 -0.04
C ARG A 112 10.87 1.68 1.39
N ILE A 113 11.43 2.73 1.98
CA ILE A 113 11.24 3.04 3.40
C ILE A 113 10.56 4.40 3.54
N VAL A 114 9.48 4.43 4.31
CA VAL A 114 8.89 5.63 4.92
C VAL A 114 9.57 5.85 6.26
N ARG A 115 10.22 6.99 6.44
CA ARG A 115 11.01 7.33 7.64
C ARG A 115 10.77 8.78 8.07
N ASN A 116 11.35 9.17 9.20
CA ASN A 116 11.21 10.51 9.77
C ASN A 116 9.72 10.88 9.94
N MET A 117 8.94 9.91 10.40
CA MET A 117 7.47 9.98 10.44
C MET A 117 6.99 10.87 11.58
N GLU A 118 6.11 11.81 11.25
CA GLU A 118 5.46 12.70 12.20
C GLU A 118 4.02 12.97 11.75
N LEU A 119 3.03 12.63 12.57
CA LEU A 119 1.65 13.04 12.33
C LEU A 119 1.49 14.53 12.64
N LYS A 120 1.24 15.35 11.62
CA LYS A 120 1.00 16.79 11.78
C LYS A 120 -0.42 17.10 12.24
N SER A 121 -1.35 16.23 11.84
CA SER A 121 -2.73 16.17 12.30
C SER A 121 -3.23 14.75 12.01
N SER A 122 -4.46 14.44 12.45
CA SER A 122 -5.12 13.18 12.09
C SER A 122 -5.01 12.93 10.58
N GLY A 123 -4.52 11.75 10.23
CA GLY A 123 -4.35 11.26 8.87
C GLY A 123 -3.35 11.98 7.98
N GLN A 124 -2.59 12.96 8.49
CA GLN A 124 -1.59 13.72 7.73
C GLN A 124 -0.19 13.40 8.23
N LEU A 125 0.47 12.43 7.59
CA LEU A 125 1.78 11.91 7.97
C LEU A 125 2.88 12.63 7.20
N LYS A 126 3.60 13.54 7.86
CA LYS A 126 4.85 14.06 7.30
C LYS A 126 5.91 12.96 7.36
N ALA A 127 6.56 12.68 6.23
CA ALA A 127 7.59 11.65 6.13
C ALA A 127 8.51 11.86 4.90
N ASP A 128 9.64 11.14 4.93
CA ASP A 128 10.47 10.93 3.75
C ASP A 128 10.28 9.50 3.24
N VAL A 129 10.03 9.37 1.94
CA VAL A 129 10.04 8.10 1.22
C VAL A 129 11.34 7.96 0.46
N THR A 130 12.04 6.86 0.70
CA THR A 130 13.44 6.70 0.30
C THR A 130 13.75 5.29 -0.18
N ASP A 131 14.69 5.19 -1.12
CA ASP A 131 15.33 3.94 -1.51
C ASP A 131 16.79 3.99 -1.10
N ASP A 132 17.30 2.88 -0.58
CA ASP A 132 18.74 2.68 -0.44
C ASP A 132 19.25 1.91 -1.68
N TYR A 133 20.52 2.11 -2.04
CA TYR A 133 21.17 1.41 -3.15
C TYR A 133 22.67 1.25 -2.87
N ILE A 134 23.32 0.29 -3.53
CA ILE A 134 24.77 0.15 -3.47
C ILE A 134 25.42 0.90 -4.63
N GLU A 135 26.21 1.92 -4.31
CA GLU A 135 27.11 2.56 -5.26
C GLU A 135 28.43 1.79 -5.30
N VAL A 136 28.83 1.35 -6.48
CA VAL A 136 30.11 0.68 -6.72
C VAL A 136 31.06 1.65 -7.39
N THR A 137 32.16 1.95 -6.73
CA THR A 137 33.27 2.72 -7.29
C THR A 137 34.53 1.85 -7.33
N THR A 138 35.46 2.23 -8.19
CA THR A 138 36.75 1.57 -8.33
C THR A 138 37.85 2.59 -8.12
N ARG A 139 38.96 2.16 -7.52
CA ARG A 139 40.19 2.96 -7.48
C ARG A 139 41.40 2.07 -7.72
N ASP A 140 42.38 2.62 -8.42
CA ASP A 140 43.65 1.97 -8.63
C ASP A 140 44.48 2.09 -7.35
N ILE A 141 45.01 0.96 -6.88
CA ILE A 141 45.98 0.89 -5.79
C ILE A 141 47.27 0.28 -6.34
N VAL A 142 48.41 0.78 -5.86
CA VAL A 142 49.71 0.22 -6.22
C VAL A 142 50.12 -0.74 -5.12
N ASP A 143 50.38 -1.99 -5.48
CA ASP A 143 50.88 -3.00 -4.54
C ASP A 143 52.33 -2.71 -4.12
N LYS A 144 52.89 -3.56 -3.26
CA LYS A 144 54.28 -3.39 -2.78
C LYS A 144 55.33 -3.61 -3.85
N ASP A 145 54.97 -4.27 -4.95
CA ASP A 145 55.83 -4.64 -6.07
C ASP A 145 55.70 -3.66 -7.25
N GLY A 146 54.83 -2.65 -7.14
CA GLY A 146 54.61 -1.61 -8.14
C GLY A 146 53.51 -1.94 -9.17
N ASN A 147 52.76 -3.04 -9.01
CA ASN A 147 51.65 -3.37 -9.90
C ASN A 147 50.39 -2.59 -9.54
N ILE A 148 49.58 -2.28 -10.55
CA ILE A 148 48.27 -1.65 -10.37
C ILE A 148 47.24 -2.76 -10.10
N GLU A 149 46.62 -2.72 -8.94
CA GLU A 149 45.42 -3.50 -8.60
C GLU A 149 44.19 -2.59 -8.58
N VAL A 150 43.03 -3.14 -8.96
CA VAL A 150 41.75 -2.42 -8.89
C VAL A 150 41.03 -2.78 -7.60
N GLU A 151 40.90 -1.81 -6.70
CA GLU A 151 40.08 -1.96 -5.50
C GLU A 151 38.61 -1.62 -5.81
N ILE A 152 37.70 -2.53 -5.47
CA ILE A 152 36.25 -2.32 -5.59
C ILE A 152 35.69 -1.83 -4.26
N ILE A 153 35.12 -0.62 -4.25
CA ILE A 153 34.50 -0.01 -3.08
C ILE A 153 32.98 -0.05 -3.24
N LYS A 154 32.28 -0.66 -2.27
CA LYS A 154 30.82 -0.70 -2.23
C LYS A 154 30.31 0.20 -1.11
N THR A 155 29.62 1.28 -1.46
CA THR A 155 29.05 2.22 -0.48
C THR A 155 27.53 2.19 -0.55
N ARG A 156 26.88 2.01 0.59
CA ARG A 156 25.41 2.16 0.68
C ARG A 156 25.05 3.65 0.61
N LYS A 157 24.29 4.03 -0.39
CA LYS A 157 23.74 5.37 -0.59
C LYS A 157 22.23 5.37 -0.41
N ARG A 158 21.68 6.56 -0.26
CA ARG A 158 20.24 6.79 -0.11
C ARG A 158 19.77 7.84 -1.11
N LYS A 159 18.59 7.60 -1.67
CA LYS A 159 17.87 8.55 -2.51
C LYS A 159 16.52 8.84 -1.88
N THR A 160 16.19 10.12 -1.72
CA THR A 160 14.85 10.55 -1.35
C THR A 160 13.99 10.67 -2.60
N HIS A 161 12.88 9.95 -2.65
CA HIS A 161 11.92 9.96 -3.75
C HIS A 161 10.79 10.95 -3.49
N TYR A 162 10.39 11.08 -2.24
CA TYR A 162 9.32 11.97 -1.84
C TYR A 162 9.55 12.49 -0.42
N PRO A 163 9.83 13.79 -0.25
CA PRO A 163 9.72 14.47 1.02
C PRO A 163 8.38 15.22 1.09
N GLY A 164 7.49 14.88 2.02
CA GLY A 164 6.19 15.56 2.11
C GLY A 164 5.22 14.96 3.10
N THR A 165 3.93 15.23 2.87
CA THR A 165 2.82 14.75 3.71
C THR A 165 2.04 13.69 2.94
N LEU A 166 1.88 12.52 3.55
CA LEU A 166 1.10 11.40 3.06
C LEU A 166 -0.24 11.36 3.79
N GLU A 167 -1.32 11.10 3.05
CA GLU A 167 -2.57 10.69 3.68
C GLU A 167 -2.46 9.24 4.19
N ILE A 168 -2.82 9.00 5.45
CA ILE A 168 -2.80 7.67 6.05
C ILE A 168 -3.97 7.45 7.01
N GLY A 169 -4.55 6.26 6.99
CA GLY A 169 -5.65 5.90 7.88
C GLY A 169 -6.21 4.53 7.57
N PHE A 170 -7.45 4.30 7.97
CA PHE A 170 -8.14 3.04 7.74
C PHE A 170 -9.39 3.25 6.93
N GLN A 171 -9.67 2.32 6.02
CA GLN A 171 -10.89 2.31 5.23
C GLN A 171 -11.30 0.88 4.95
N ALA A 172 -12.56 0.54 5.25
CA ALA A 172 -13.09 -0.83 5.16
C ALA A 172 -12.24 -1.89 5.92
N GLY A 173 -11.60 -1.50 7.03
CA GLY A 173 -10.73 -2.39 7.82
C GLY A 173 -9.31 -2.59 7.26
N TYR A 174 -8.95 -1.91 6.17
CA TYR A 174 -7.61 -1.93 5.60
C TYR A 174 -6.84 -0.67 5.98
N LEU A 175 -5.53 -0.81 6.22
CA LEU A 175 -4.62 0.32 6.24
C LEU A 175 -4.55 0.91 4.83
N ARG A 176 -4.89 2.19 4.71
CA ARG A 176 -4.80 2.98 3.48
C ARG A 176 -3.66 3.98 3.63
N ILE A 177 -2.78 4.04 2.65
CA ILE A 177 -1.71 5.05 2.57
C ILE A 177 -1.65 5.64 1.16
N GLU A 178 -1.46 6.95 1.06
CA GLU A 178 -1.19 7.60 -0.23
C GLU A 178 0.07 7.00 -0.88
N ASP A 179 -0.04 6.67 -2.16
CA ASP A 179 1.01 5.99 -2.88
C ASP A 179 2.10 6.96 -3.34
N HIS A 180 3.18 7.00 -2.57
CA HIS A 180 4.52 7.39 -3.02
C HIS A 180 5.52 6.23 -2.86
N LEU A 181 5.02 5.02 -2.59
CA LEU A 181 5.81 3.84 -2.23
C LEU A 181 5.98 2.86 -3.39
N SER A 182 5.02 2.76 -4.30
CA SER A 182 5.12 1.86 -5.44
C SER A 182 6.01 2.43 -6.55
N ASN A 183 6.27 1.65 -7.58
CA ASN A 183 6.91 2.11 -8.82
C ASN A 183 5.91 2.71 -9.82
N TYR A 184 4.67 2.99 -9.40
CA TYR A 184 3.65 3.59 -10.24
C TYR A 184 4.02 5.03 -10.64
N LYS A 185 3.88 5.35 -11.92
CA LYS A 185 4.06 6.71 -12.44
C LYS A 185 2.71 7.43 -12.43
N ARG A 186 2.57 8.38 -11.51
CA ARG A 186 1.32 9.15 -11.30
C ARG A 186 1.08 10.13 -12.45
N LEU A 187 -0.19 10.34 -12.79
CA LEU A 187 -0.60 11.46 -13.62
C LEU A 187 -0.67 12.74 -12.76
N ASN A 188 -0.49 13.91 -13.37
CA ASN A 188 -0.51 15.18 -12.64
C ASN A 188 -1.83 15.36 -11.88
N GLY A 189 -1.72 15.61 -10.57
CA GLY A 189 -2.87 15.82 -9.68
C GLY A 189 -3.63 14.55 -9.27
N GLU A 190 -3.22 13.37 -9.73
CA GLU A 190 -3.89 12.11 -9.39
C GLU A 190 -3.52 11.66 -7.96
N LYS A 191 -4.55 11.33 -7.16
CA LYS A 191 -4.37 10.64 -5.89
C LYS A 191 -4.50 9.14 -6.07
N VAL A 192 -3.48 8.42 -5.60
CA VAL A 192 -3.41 6.97 -5.63
C VAL A 192 -3.25 6.49 -4.19
N TYR A 193 -3.93 5.42 -3.84
CA TYR A 193 -3.86 4.84 -2.50
C TYR A 193 -3.54 3.36 -2.56
N LEU A 194 -2.66 2.90 -1.69
CA LEU A 194 -2.38 1.48 -1.46
C LEU A 194 -3.17 1.01 -0.24
N TYR A 195 -3.69 -0.22 -0.32
CA TYR A 195 -4.46 -0.87 0.74
C TYR A 195 -3.74 -2.09 1.25
N PHE A 196 -3.68 -2.23 2.57
CA PHE A 196 -3.00 -3.32 3.24
C PHE A 196 -3.85 -3.93 4.36
N LYS A 197 -3.79 -5.26 4.49
CA LYS A 197 -4.43 -6.01 5.57
C LYS A 197 -3.39 -6.46 6.57
N LYS A 198 -3.63 -6.21 7.87
CA LYS A 198 -2.76 -6.74 8.92
C LYS A 198 -2.74 -8.28 8.87
N MET A 199 -1.55 -8.86 8.92
CA MET A 199 -1.33 -10.31 9.04
C MET A 199 -1.18 -10.73 10.50
#